data_AF-A0A4V6E2L6-F1
#
_entry.id   AF-A0A4V6E2L6-F1
#
_cell.length_a   1.000
_cell.length_b   1.000
_cell.length_c   1.000
_cell.angle_alpha   90.00
_cell.angle_beta   90.00
_cell.angle_gamma   90.00
#
_symmetry.space_group_name_H-M   'P 1'
#
loop_
_entity.id
_entity.type
_entity.pdbx_description
1 polymer ?
#
loop_
_entity_poly.entity_id
_entity_poly.type
_entity_poly.pdbx_seq_one_letter_code
_entity_poly.pdbx_strand_id
1 'polypeptide(L)'
;MSTPPSADALPAALVDRDQWVCWRTQERDGKPTKVPIIPGTTQFASTTSPETWTAFSEAREAATTTPVDGVGFVFTAEDPLVGIDL
;
A
#
# COMPACT_ATOMS: atom_id res chain seq x y z
N MET A 1 11.49 3.74 -10.92
CA MET A 1 10.21 3.44 -10.25
C MET A 1 9.10 3.96 -11.15
N SER A 2 8.06 3.17 -11.39
CA SER A 2 6.89 3.64 -12.14
C SER A 2 6.07 4.57 -11.26
N THR A 3 5.58 5.66 -11.82
CA THR A 3 4.67 6.58 -11.13
C THR A 3 3.40 5.83 -10.72
N PRO A 4 2.95 5.92 -9.46
CA PRO A 4 1.67 5.34 -9.06
C PRO A 4 0.52 5.97 -9.85
N PRO A 5 -0.60 5.25 -10.06
CA PRO A 5 -1.76 5.76 -10.79
C PRO A 5 -2.31 7.05 -10.15
N SER A 6 -3.07 7.83 -10.91
CA SER A 6 -3.89 8.92 -10.37
C SER A 6 -5.18 8.38 -9.75
N ALA A 7 -5.82 9.15 -8.86
CA ALA A 7 -7.02 8.70 -8.15
C ALA A 7 -8.20 8.40 -9.11
N ASP A 8 -8.33 9.22 -10.14
CA ASP A 8 -9.29 9.09 -11.25
C ASP A 8 -9.10 7.81 -12.10
N ALA A 9 -7.94 7.16 -12.02
CA ALA A 9 -7.69 5.88 -12.68
C ALA A 9 -8.06 4.65 -11.81
N LEU A 10 -8.50 4.86 -10.57
CA LEU A 10 -8.85 3.81 -9.63
C LEU A 10 -10.34 3.85 -9.28
N PRO A 11 -10.95 2.70 -8.93
CA PRO A 11 -12.31 2.69 -8.38
C PRO A 11 -12.41 3.56 -7.12
N ALA A 12 -13.44 4.41 -7.04
CA ALA A 12 -13.70 5.26 -5.87
C ALA A 12 -13.76 4.44 -4.57
N ALA A 13 -14.31 3.21 -4.64
CA ALA A 13 -14.36 2.30 -3.50
C ALA A 13 -12.97 1.98 -2.89
N LEU A 14 -11.87 2.03 -3.66
CA LEU A 14 -10.52 1.88 -3.10
C LEU A 14 -9.96 3.22 -2.61
N VAL A 15 -10.20 4.29 -3.38
CA VAL A 15 -9.64 5.63 -3.09
C VAL A 15 -10.23 6.22 -1.82
N ASP A 16 -11.52 6.01 -1.56
CA ASP A 16 -12.26 6.60 -0.42
C ASP A 16 -11.95 5.94 0.94
N ARG A 17 -11.03 4.96 0.98
CA ARG A 17 -10.67 4.21 2.18
C ARG A 17 -9.25 4.52 2.62
N ASP A 18 -9.06 4.76 3.92
CA ASP A 18 -7.74 4.97 4.54
C ASP A 18 -7.03 3.64 4.83
N GLN A 19 -6.86 2.83 3.79
CA GLN A 19 -6.32 1.47 3.84
C GLN A 19 -5.11 1.29 2.92
N TRP A 20 -4.43 2.41 2.61
CA TRP A 20 -3.27 2.41 1.74
C TRP A 20 -1.97 2.33 2.53
N VAL A 21 -1.03 1.57 1.98
CA VAL A 21 0.34 1.41 2.47
C VAL A 21 1.30 1.59 1.31
N CYS A 22 2.59 1.75 1.60
CA CYS A 22 3.64 1.53 0.62
C CYS A 22 4.12 0.08 0.71
N TRP A 23 4.86 -0.40 -0.28
CA TRP A 23 5.56 -1.67 -0.17
C TRP A 23 6.94 -1.59 -0.79
N ARG A 24 7.84 -2.47 -0.34
CA ARG A 24 9.14 -2.69 -0.98
C ARG A 24 9.46 -4.17 -1.02
N THR A 25 10.42 -4.55 -1.85
CA THR A 25 10.96 -5.89 -1.94
C THR A 25 12.09 -6.04 -0.94
N GLN A 26 12.04 -7.11 -0.15
CA GLN A 26 13.10 -7.48 0.78
C GLN A 26 13.40 -8.97 0.64
N GLU A 27 14.67 -9.36 0.73
CA GLU A 27 15.01 -10.78 0.82
C GLU A 27 14.65 -11.34 2.19
N ARG A 28 13.91 -12.46 2.18
CA ARG A 28 13.59 -13.26 3.36
C ARG A 28 13.78 -14.72 2.99
N ASP A 29 14.60 -15.44 3.74
CA ASP A 29 14.90 -16.86 3.50
C ASP A 29 15.38 -17.14 2.05
N GLY A 30 16.18 -16.21 1.50
CA GLY A 30 16.69 -16.28 0.12
C GLY A 30 15.64 -16.03 -0.98
N LYS A 31 14.46 -15.51 -0.62
CA LYS A 31 13.38 -15.21 -1.56
C LYS A 31 12.98 -13.74 -1.50
N PRO A 32 12.78 -13.07 -2.66
CA PRO A 32 12.25 -11.72 -2.69
C PRO A 32 10.80 -11.73 -2.20
N THR A 33 10.55 -11.00 -1.11
CA THR A 33 9.25 -10.90 -0.46
C THR A 33 8.80 -9.43 -0.48
N LYS A 34 7.57 -9.18 -0.89
CA LYS A 34 6.96 -7.84 -0.77
C LYS A 34 6.57 -7.61 0.68
N VAL A 35 7.09 -6.54 1.28
CA VAL A 35 6.81 -6.16 2.66
C VAL A 35 6.09 -4.81 2.70
N PRO A 36 4.99 -4.68 3.46
CA PRO A 36 4.27 -3.43 3.60
C PRO A 36 5.06 -2.45 4.48
N ILE A 37 4.99 -1.16 4.13
CA ILE A 37 5.73 -0.05 4.73
C ILE A 37 4.74 1.07 5.05
N ILE A 38 4.87 1.66 6.24
CA ILE A 38 4.09 2.84 6.62
C ILE A 38 4.49 3.99 5.70
N PRO A 39 3.55 4.58 4.93
CA PRO A 39 3.87 5.67 4.02
C PRO A 39 4.64 6.81 4.68
N GLY A 40 5.67 7.30 4.00
CA GLY A 40 6.54 8.38 4.49
C GLY A 40 7.63 7.92 5.47
N THR A 41 7.71 6.62 5.77
CA THR A 41 8.69 6.07 6.71
C THR A 41 9.46 4.88 6.13
N THR A 42 10.39 4.33 6.91
CA THR A 42 11.05 3.04 6.64
C THR A 42 10.53 1.90 7.51
N GLN A 43 9.51 2.15 8.34
CA GLN A 43 8.93 1.19 9.27
C GLN A 43 7.92 0.27 8.56
N PHE A 44 7.79 -0.95 9.05
CA PHE A 44 6.81 -1.90 8.53
C PHE A 44 5.40 -1.49 8.89
N ALA A 45 4.48 -1.53 7.93
CA ALA A 45 3.06 -1.41 8.21
C ALA A 45 2.50 -2.77 8.64
N SER A 46 1.53 -2.77 9.53
CA SER A 46 0.77 -3.95 9.91
C SER A 46 -0.28 -4.23 8.83
N THR A 47 -0.64 -5.48 8.57
CA THR A 47 -1.81 -5.80 7.72
C THR A 47 -3.09 -5.95 8.52
N THR A 48 -3.05 -5.69 9.83
CA THR A 48 -4.20 -5.83 10.74
C THR A 48 -4.39 -4.62 11.67
N SER A 49 -3.55 -3.59 11.57
CA SER A 49 -3.61 -2.40 12.42
C SER A 49 -3.82 -1.14 11.55
N PRO A 50 -5.05 -0.57 11.54
CA PRO A 50 -5.38 0.59 10.71
C PRO A 50 -4.53 1.83 10.95
N GLU A 51 -3.97 1.97 12.15
CA GLU A 51 -3.04 3.04 12.53
C GLU A 51 -1.75 3.10 11.69
N THR A 52 -1.45 2.05 10.94
CA THR A 52 -0.28 1.97 10.05
C THR A 52 -0.61 2.24 8.58
N TRP A 53 -1.88 2.51 8.27
CA TRP A 53 -2.40 2.81 6.94
C TRP A 53 -2.77 4.29 6.84
N THR A 54 -3.08 4.74 5.64
CA THR A 54 -3.34 6.15 5.33
C THR A 54 -4.22 6.27 4.09
N ALA A 55 -4.58 7.50 3.72
CA ALA A 55 -5.30 7.83 2.51
C ALA A 55 -4.48 7.54 1.24
N PHE A 56 -5.16 7.32 0.11
CA PHE A 56 -4.50 7.08 -1.17
C PHE A 56 -3.53 8.19 -1.57
N SER A 57 -3.93 9.45 -1.39
CA SER A 57 -3.11 10.61 -1.77
C SER A 57 -1.79 10.65 -1.03
N GLU A 58 -1.81 10.36 0.28
CA GLU A 58 -0.63 10.34 1.14
C GLU A 58 0.29 9.16 0.79
N ALA A 59 -0.26 7.96 0.57
CA ALA A 59 0.51 6.81 0.12
C ALA A 59 1.15 7.03 -1.26
N ARG A 60 0.43 7.67 -2.19
CA ARG A 60 0.93 8.01 -3.52
C ARG A 60 2.07 9.03 -3.47
N GLU A 61 1.95 10.06 -2.64
CA GLU A 61 3.03 11.03 -2.41
C GLU A 61 4.24 10.39 -1.74
N ALA A 62 4.02 9.56 -0.72
CA ALA A 62 5.08 8.81 -0.07
C ALA A 62 5.85 7.92 -1.06
N ALA A 63 5.15 7.30 -2.00
CA ALA A 63 5.77 6.45 -3.01
C ALA A 63 6.68 7.21 -4.00
N THR A 64 6.58 8.54 -4.10
CA THR A 64 7.48 9.35 -4.93
C THR A 64 8.62 9.99 -4.12
N THR A 65 8.50 10.05 -2.80
CA THR A 65 9.43 10.75 -1.90
C THR A 65 10.25 9.82 -1.00
N THR A 66 9.83 8.56 -0.85
CA THR A 66 10.43 7.55 0.03
C THR A 66 10.99 6.38 -0.81
N PRO A 67 12.08 5.71 -0.41
CA PRO A 67 12.61 4.55 -1.13
C PRO A 67 11.74 3.30 -0.95
N VAL A 68 10.61 3.26 -1.64
CA VAL A 68 9.65 2.16 -1.70
C VAL A 68 9.40 1.78 -3.16
N ASP A 69 8.90 0.58 -3.41
CA ASP A 69 8.69 0.07 -4.77
C ASP A 69 7.30 0.40 -5.32
N GLY A 70 6.34 0.76 -4.46
CA GLY A 70 5.01 1.19 -4.87
C GLY A 70 4.02 1.34 -3.73
N VAL A 71 2.74 1.48 -4.11
CA VAL A 71 1.59 1.51 -3.18
C VAL A 71 0.89 0.16 -3.12
N GLY A 72 0.25 -0.13 -1.99
CA GLY A 72 -0.54 -1.32 -1.74
C GLY A 72 -1.82 -0.97 -0.97
N PHE A 73 -2.79 -1.86 -1.00
CA PHE A 73 -4.08 -1.72 -0.32
C PHE A 73 -4.30 -2.91 0.61
N VAL A 74 -4.76 -2.65 1.83
CA VAL A 74 -5.03 -3.68 2.83
C VAL A 74 -6.52 -4.02 2.82
N PHE A 75 -6.86 -5.25 2.47
CA PHE A 75 -8.23 -5.76 2.56
C PHE A 75 -8.56 -6.17 3.99
N THR A 76 -9.75 -5.81 4.45
CA THR A 76 -10.27 -6.18 5.77
C THR A 76 -11.57 -6.97 5.64
N ALA A 77 -11.98 -7.64 6.73
CA ALA A 77 -13.25 -8.37 6.77
C ALA A 77 -14.49 -7.44 6.75
N GLU A 78 -14.30 -6.15 7.02
CA GLU A 78 -15.37 -5.14 7.04
C GLU A 78 -15.58 -4.52 5.65
N ASP A 79 -14.68 -4.79 4.70
CA ASP A 79 -14.78 -4.29 3.34
C ASP A 79 -15.78 -5.09 2.51
N PRO A 80 -16.55 -4.42 1.63
CA PRO A 80 -17.32 -5.08 0.58
C PRO A 80 -16.44 -5.48 -0.63
N LEU A 81 -15.13 -5.63 -0.42
CA LEU A 81 -14.12 -5.80 -1.48
C LEU A 81 -13.44 -7.16 -1.37
N VAL A 82 -13.12 -7.77 -2.52
CA VAL A 82 -12.36 -9.02 -2.60
C VAL A 82 -11.17 -8.85 -3.53
N GLY A 83 -9.98 -9.27 -3.09
CA GLY A 83 -8.79 -9.37 -3.92
C GLY A 83 -8.70 -10.75 -4.55
N ILE A 84 -8.57 -10.82 -5.88
CA ILE A 84 -8.36 -12.06 -6.64
C ILE A 84 -7.01 -11.94 -7.33
N ASP A 85 -6.14 -12.92 -7.11
CA ASP A 85 -4.85 -13.08 -7.79
C ASP A 85 -4.98 -14.26 -8.79
N LEU A 86 -4.51 -14.08 -10.03
CA LEU A 86 -4.76 -14.98 -11.17
C LEU A 86 -3.46 -15.54 -11.78
#